data_AF-A0A3A5HL48-F1
#
_entry.id   AF-A0A3A5HL48-F1
#
_cell.length_a   1.000
_cell.length_b   1.000
_cell.length_c   1.000
_cell.angle_alpha   90.00
_cell.angle_beta   90.00
_cell.angle_gamma   90.00
#
_symmetry.space_group_name_H-M   'P 1'
#
loop_
_entity.id
_entity.type
_entity.pdbx_description
1 polymer ?
#
loop_
_entity_poly.entity_id
_entity_poly.type
_entity_poly.pdbx_seq_one_letter_code
_entity_poly.pdbx_strand_id
1 'polypeptide(L)'
;MPTLWKPAVFQGSLKKKGYFEGWYFKLINSDESRALALIPGVSLTPDGKDSHAFIMVLDARAHHMDYITFPLEDFQASKDKFEVKIGDNLFSEQGVELKLKNITASIKFGDLSPWPVKLYSPGVMGPFAFIPFMECYHGVISMNHSLSGYLKKNDEKIDFNQGKGYLEKDWGSSMPSSWIWMQTNHFKEDKTSLFGSVAIIPWLRNYFTGFIFGFLYKGELYQFTAYNRSKVQHLDVNEKQITITITRKDLTLKISARRSKGVDLPAPSVGEMSSRVNESLNSTIHLQLLKDKEILFEGEGSSAGLEFVGDLGELLKGFKK
;
A
#
# COMPACT_ATOMS: atom_id res chain seq x y z
N MET A 1 -1.11 -16.79 18.12
CA MET A 1 -2.27 -16.24 17.38
C MET A 1 -2.18 -16.69 15.94
N PRO A 2 -3.30 -17.05 15.29
CA PRO A 2 -3.34 -17.38 13.86
C PRO A 2 -2.78 -16.25 13.00
N THR A 3 -2.24 -16.57 11.82
CA THR A 3 -1.60 -15.62 10.89
C THR A 3 -2.53 -14.48 10.47
N LEU A 4 -3.85 -14.72 10.47
CA LEU A 4 -4.88 -13.72 10.19
C LEU A 4 -4.76 -12.45 11.06
N TRP A 5 -4.39 -12.58 12.34
CA TRP A 5 -4.17 -11.44 13.24
C TRP A 5 -2.75 -10.87 13.15
N LYS A 6 -1.96 -11.34 12.19
CA LYS A 6 -0.61 -10.86 11.90
C LYS A 6 -0.53 -10.52 10.41
N PRO A 7 -1.27 -9.53 9.91
CA PRO A 7 -1.39 -9.27 8.47
C PRO A 7 -0.02 -9.09 7.78
N ALA A 8 0.98 -8.58 8.50
CA ALA A 8 2.34 -8.41 8.02
C ALA A 8 3.10 -9.72 7.70
N VAL A 9 2.80 -10.85 8.36
CA VAL A 9 3.52 -12.11 8.11
C VAL A 9 3.01 -12.79 6.86
N PHE A 10 3.83 -13.68 6.27
CA PHE A 10 3.42 -14.47 5.12
C PHE A 10 2.17 -15.32 5.44
N GLN A 11 1.09 -15.10 4.68
CA GLN A 11 -0.21 -15.77 4.84
C GLN A 11 -0.33 -16.99 3.93
N GLY A 12 0.45 -17.00 2.85
CA GLY A 12 0.43 -18.01 1.83
C GLY A 12 1.17 -19.30 2.17
N SER A 13 1.40 -20.06 1.12
CA SER A 13 2.27 -21.23 1.10
C SER A 13 2.80 -21.35 -0.32
N LEU A 14 4.08 -21.72 -0.48
CA LEU A 14 4.68 -21.95 -1.80
C LEU A 14 4.05 -23.12 -2.56
N LYS A 15 3.16 -23.89 -1.92
CA LYS A 15 2.36 -24.95 -2.56
C LYS A 15 1.05 -24.45 -3.19
N LYS A 16 0.69 -23.17 -2.99
CA LYS A 16 -0.49 -22.58 -3.62
C LYS A 16 -0.29 -22.43 -5.13
N LYS A 17 -1.40 -22.26 -5.84
CA LYS A 17 -1.46 -22.02 -7.29
C LYS A 17 -2.35 -20.81 -7.55
N GLY A 18 -2.01 -20.01 -8.56
CA GLY A 18 -2.72 -18.76 -8.86
C GLY A 18 -2.74 -17.82 -7.66
N TYR A 19 -1.59 -17.64 -7.02
CA TYR A 19 -1.45 -16.88 -5.78
C TYR A 19 -0.31 -15.89 -5.89
N PHE A 20 -0.51 -14.70 -5.33
CA PHE A 20 0.55 -13.73 -5.12
C PHE A 20 0.56 -13.28 -3.67
N GLU A 21 1.73 -12.82 -3.23
CA GLU A 21 1.88 -12.14 -1.95
C GLU A 21 3.11 -11.24 -2.01
N GLY A 22 2.91 -9.95 -1.70
CA GLY A 22 3.96 -8.95 -1.79
C GLY A 22 3.80 -7.87 -0.72
N TRP A 23 4.93 -7.27 -0.35
CA TRP A 23 4.99 -6.16 0.61
C TRP A 23 5.48 -4.92 -0.12
N TYR A 24 4.82 -3.79 0.10
CA TYR A 24 5.16 -2.54 -0.54
C TYR A 24 5.79 -1.60 0.48
N PHE A 25 7.08 -1.31 0.30
CA PHE A 25 7.84 -0.37 1.12
C PHE A 25 8.05 0.93 0.34
N LYS A 26 7.34 1.98 0.71
CA LYS A 26 7.59 3.32 0.16
C LYS A 26 8.57 4.06 1.05
N LEU A 27 9.66 4.52 0.46
CA LEU A 27 10.77 5.19 1.13
C LEU A 27 11.04 6.53 0.46
N ILE A 28 10.85 7.62 1.20
CA ILE A 28 11.12 8.98 0.72
C ILE A 28 12.23 9.57 1.59
N ASN A 29 13.25 10.15 0.96
CA ASN A 29 14.31 10.82 1.71
C ASN A 29 13.86 12.20 2.24
N SER A 30 14.66 12.79 3.13
CA SER A 30 14.25 13.96 3.91
C SER A 30 13.96 15.22 3.09
N ASP A 31 14.62 15.40 1.95
CA ASP A 31 14.39 16.52 1.02
C ASP A 31 13.42 16.18 -0.13
N GLU A 32 12.81 14.98 -0.09
CA GLU A 32 11.88 14.45 -1.08
C GLU A 32 12.44 14.36 -2.53
N SER A 33 13.76 14.49 -2.70
CA SER A 33 14.42 14.38 -4.01
C SER A 33 14.55 12.94 -4.51
N ARG A 34 14.31 11.95 -3.64
CA ARG A 34 14.28 10.52 -3.96
C ARG A 34 13.05 9.87 -3.36
N ALA A 35 12.33 9.12 -4.19
CA ALA A 35 11.13 8.39 -3.81
C ALA A 35 11.20 6.98 -4.37
N LEU A 36 11.40 6.01 -3.49
CA LEU A 36 11.54 4.61 -3.86
C LEU A 36 10.35 3.78 -3.40
N ALA A 37 10.00 2.76 -4.18
CA ALA A 37 9.23 1.63 -3.69
C ALA A 37 10.05 0.35 -3.82
N LEU A 38 10.19 -0.40 -2.72
CA LEU A 38 10.78 -1.74 -2.71
C LEU A 38 9.65 -2.74 -2.52
N ILE A 39 9.54 -3.71 -3.42
CA ILE A 39 8.44 -4.67 -3.42
C ILE A 39 8.99 -6.11 -3.49
N PRO A 40 9.34 -6.74 -2.35
CA PRO A 40 9.56 -8.17 -2.31
C PRO A 40 8.24 -8.94 -2.40
N GLY A 41 8.26 -10.10 -3.04
CA GLY A 41 7.09 -10.96 -3.08
C GLY A 41 7.30 -12.30 -3.77
N VAL A 42 6.20 -13.04 -3.90
CA VAL A 42 6.10 -14.27 -4.68
C VAL A 42 4.93 -14.18 -5.65
N SER A 43 5.15 -14.72 -6.85
CA SER A 43 4.16 -14.92 -7.91
C SER A 43 4.08 -16.41 -8.19
N LEU A 44 2.94 -17.03 -7.90
CA LEU A 44 2.70 -18.46 -8.08
C LEU A 44 1.65 -18.65 -9.17
N THR A 45 2.10 -19.05 -10.36
CA THR A 45 1.25 -19.27 -11.53
C THR A 45 0.36 -20.51 -11.34
N PRO A 46 -0.79 -20.59 -12.03
CA PRO A 46 -1.67 -21.76 -11.92
C PRO A 46 -1.00 -23.09 -12.32
N ASP A 47 -0.12 -23.05 -13.32
CA ASP A 47 0.59 -24.22 -13.84
C ASP A 47 1.94 -24.49 -13.15
N GLY A 48 2.42 -23.54 -12.35
CA GLY A 48 3.68 -23.60 -11.60
C GLY A 48 4.94 -23.31 -12.43
N LYS A 49 4.86 -23.13 -13.76
CA LYS A 49 6.04 -23.07 -14.62
C LYS A 49 6.84 -21.78 -14.46
N ASP A 50 6.14 -20.65 -14.44
CA ASP A 50 6.75 -19.33 -14.30
C ASP A 50 6.60 -18.80 -12.87
N SER A 51 6.45 -19.69 -11.89
CA SER A 51 6.35 -19.29 -10.48
C SER A 51 7.72 -18.90 -9.94
N HIS A 52 7.82 -17.73 -9.31
CA HIS A 52 9.09 -17.19 -8.85
C HIS A 52 8.89 -16.26 -7.65
N ALA A 53 9.98 -16.06 -6.90
CA ALA A 53 10.09 -14.95 -5.99
C ALA A 53 10.64 -13.74 -6.75
N PHE A 54 10.35 -12.53 -6.26
CA PHE A 54 10.81 -11.31 -6.91
C PHE A 54 11.13 -10.22 -5.91
N ILE A 55 11.96 -9.27 -6.35
CA ILE A 55 12.13 -7.97 -5.74
C ILE A 55 11.95 -6.93 -6.83
N MET A 56 10.97 -6.04 -6.68
CA MET A 56 10.91 -4.82 -7.48
C MET A 56 11.62 -3.67 -6.77
N VAL A 57 12.38 -2.89 -7.53
CA VAL A 57 12.97 -1.64 -7.06
C VAL A 57 12.52 -0.53 -8.00
N LEU A 58 11.55 0.25 -7.55
CA LEU A 58 11.06 1.45 -8.24
C LEU A 58 11.81 2.67 -7.72
N ASP A 59 12.31 3.49 -8.63
CA ASP A 59 12.66 4.89 -8.41
C ASP A 59 11.68 5.78 -9.18
N ALA A 60 10.75 6.39 -8.45
CA ALA A 60 9.70 7.20 -9.05
C ALA A 60 10.22 8.56 -9.58
N ARG A 61 11.33 9.07 -9.03
CA ARG A 61 11.93 10.34 -9.50
C ARG A 61 12.76 10.12 -10.76
N ALA A 62 13.44 8.97 -10.84
CA ALA A 62 14.16 8.55 -12.04
C ALA A 62 13.27 7.90 -13.11
N HIS A 63 11.99 7.67 -12.81
CA HIS A 63 11.04 6.95 -13.66
C HIS A 63 11.54 5.56 -14.10
N HIS A 64 12.22 4.85 -13.21
CA HIS A 64 12.86 3.59 -13.50
C HIS A 64 12.41 2.50 -12.54
N MET A 65 12.19 1.28 -13.05
CA MET A 65 11.85 0.12 -12.23
C MET A 65 12.69 -1.09 -12.66
N ASP A 66 13.31 -1.73 -11.67
CA ASP A 66 14.00 -3.02 -11.81
C ASP A 66 13.08 -4.13 -11.29
N TYR A 67 12.79 -5.14 -12.12
CA TYR A 67 12.08 -6.35 -11.71
C TYR A 67 13.07 -7.52 -11.70
N ILE A 68 13.42 -8.00 -10.51
CA ILE A 68 14.47 -9.01 -10.33
C ILE A 68 13.82 -10.30 -9.85
N THR A 69 13.96 -11.38 -10.62
CA THR A 69 13.39 -12.69 -10.30
C THR A 69 14.39 -13.57 -9.57
N PHE A 70 13.85 -14.45 -8.73
CA PHE A 70 14.58 -15.43 -7.94
C PHE A 70 13.84 -16.78 -8.00
N PRO A 71 14.57 -17.90 -7.95
CA PRO A 71 13.97 -19.20 -7.70
C PRO A 71 13.15 -19.20 -6.41
N LEU A 72 12.09 -20.02 -6.34
CA LEU A 72 11.22 -20.06 -5.16
C LEU A 72 11.92 -20.58 -3.90
N GLU A 73 12.93 -21.42 -4.06
CA GLU A 73 13.78 -21.94 -2.98
C GLU A 73 14.56 -20.85 -2.25
N ASP A 74 14.79 -19.70 -2.89
CA ASP A 74 15.45 -18.55 -2.27
C ASP A 74 14.51 -17.73 -1.38
N PHE A 75 13.19 -17.98 -1.47
CA PHE A 75 12.19 -17.29 -0.64
C PHE A 75 11.99 -17.99 0.70
N GLN A 76 12.16 -17.23 1.77
CA GLN A 76 11.88 -17.67 3.13
C GLN A 76 11.09 -16.60 3.86
N ALA A 77 10.09 -17.01 4.64
CA ALA A 77 9.33 -16.09 5.47
C ALA A 77 9.05 -16.69 6.85
N SER A 78 9.16 -15.87 7.88
CA SER A 78 8.76 -16.26 9.23
C SER A 78 7.24 -16.32 9.34
N LYS A 79 6.75 -17.32 10.09
CA LYS A 79 5.32 -17.44 10.45
C LYS A 79 4.98 -16.65 11.72
N ASP A 80 6.00 -16.22 12.47
CA ASP A 80 5.82 -15.64 13.79
C ASP A 80 5.91 -14.12 13.80
N LYS A 81 6.83 -13.56 13.02
CA LYS A 81 7.09 -12.12 12.90
C LYS A 81 7.24 -11.73 11.44
N PHE A 82 7.12 -10.45 11.12
CA PHE A 82 7.33 -9.98 9.76
C PHE A 82 8.83 -9.99 9.44
N GLU A 83 9.25 -11.06 8.77
CA GLU A 83 10.61 -11.24 8.25
C GLU A 83 10.53 -12.07 6.97
N VAL A 84 10.97 -11.48 5.85
CA VAL A 84 11.01 -12.08 4.53
C VAL A 84 12.44 -12.00 4.01
N LYS A 85 12.96 -13.13 3.54
CA LYS A 85 14.26 -13.25 2.88
C LYS A 85 14.07 -13.75 1.46
N ILE A 86 14.81 -13.15 0.53
CA ILE A 86 14.89 -13.55 -0.87
C ILE A 86 16.36 -13.55 -1.25
N GLY A 87 16.98 -14.73 -1.31
CA GLY A 87 18.44 -14.87 -1.39
C GLY A 87 19.12 -14.17 -0.21
N ASP A 88 20.06 -13.27 -0.49
CA ASP A 88 20.79 -12.49 0.52
C ASP A 88 20.08 -11.21 1.00
N ASN A 89 18.85 -10.97 0.54
CA ASN A 89 18.08 -9.77 0.86
C ASN A 89 17.13 -10.03 2.04
N LEU A 90 16.95 -9.04 2.91
CA LEU A 90 16.10 -9.13 4.10
C LEU A 90 15.13 -7.95 4.16
N PHE A 91 13.87 -8.24 4.42
CA PHE A 91 12.79 -7.28 4.59
C PHE A 91 12.04 -7.58 5.89
N SER A 92 11.81 -6.57 6.71
CA SER A 92 11.15 -6.74 8.01
C SER A 92 10.48 -5.45 8.48
N GLU A 93 9.80 -5.54 9.62
CA GLU A 93 9.28 -4.35 10.33
C GLU A 93 10.39 -3.44 10.88
N GLN A 94 11.63 -3.93 10.94
CA GLN A 94 12.79 -3.19 11.48
C GLN A 94 13.59 -2.47 10.38
N GLY A 95 13.34 -2.80 9.11
CA GLY A 95 14.11 -2.26 8.00
C GLY A 95 14.29 -3.23 6.84
N VAL A 96 15.17 -2.80 5.92
CA VAL A 96 15.52 -3.50 4.69
C VAL A 96 17.04 -3.57 4.53
N GLU A 97 17.53 -4.76 4.19
CA GLU A 97 18.90 -5.00 3.74
C GLU A 97 18.87 -5.58 2.32
N LEU A 98 19.47 -4.88 1.35
CA LEU A 98 19.59 -5.34 -0.03
C LEU A 98 21.04 -5.66 -0.38
N LYS A 99 21.24 -6.78 -1.07
CA LYS A 99 22.50 -7.26 -1.62
C LYS A 99 22.28 -7.77 -3.05
N LEU A 100 21.82 -6.87 -3.91
CA LEU A 100 21.61 -7.12 -5.33
C LEU A 100 22.84 -6.69 -6.12
N LYS A 101 23.02 -7.23 -7.33
CA LYS A 101 24.21 -7.01 -8.17
C LYS A 101 24.67 -5.54 -8.27
N ASN A 102 23.73 -4.61 -8.48
CA ASN A 102 24.00 -3.19 -8.64
C ASN A 102 23.30 -2.32 -7.57
N ILE A 103 22.65 -2.94 -6.59
CA ILE A 103 21.85 -2.23 -5.58
C ILE A 103 22.16 -2.84 -4.22
N THR A 104 22.71 -2.02 -3.32
CA THR A 104 22.90 -2.39 -1.92
C THR A 104 22.15 -1.40 -1.04
N ALA A 105 21.55 -1.85 0.04
CA ALA A 105 20.84 -0.96 0.96
C ALA A 105 20.96 -1.49 2.38
N SER A 106 21.05 -0.58 3.34
CA SER A 106 20.89 -0.84 4.76
C SER A 106 20.07 0.31 5.31
N ILE A 107 18.77 0.05 5.50
CA ILE A 107 17.79 1.06 5.92
C ILE A 107 17.07 0.50 7.14
N LYS A 108 17.16 1.22 8.26
CA LYS A 108 16.45 0.89 9.50
C LYS A 108 15.21 1.77 9.65
N PHE A 109 14.15 1.18 10.19
CA PHE A 109 12.91 1.87 10.49
C PHE A 109 12.85 2.25 11.97
N GLY A 110 12.33 3.45 12.24
CA GLY A 110 11.93 3.84 13.59
C GLY A 110 10.62 3.20 14.01
N ASP A 111 9.98 3.77 15.02
CA ASP A 111 8.69 3.29 15.51
C ASP A 111 7.62 3.32 14.41
N LEU A 112 6.98 2.17 14.20
CA LEU A 112 5.90 2.02 13.23
C LEU A 112 4.59 2.59 13.77
N SER A 113 3.77 3.12 12.86
CA SER A 113 2.39 3.54 13.14
C SER A 113 1.40 2.58 12.47
N PRO A 114 1.13 1.38 13.04
CA PRO A 114 0.35 0.34 12.38
C PRO A 114 -1.16 0.64 12.37
N TRP A 115 -1.88 0.05 11.41
CA TRP A 115 -3.32 -0.08 11.55
C TRP A 115 -3.64 -1.06 12.68
N PRO A 116 -4.55 -0.74 13.62
CA PRO A 116 -4.78 -1.58 14.79
C PRO A 116 -5.35 -2.94 14.42
N VAL A 117 -4.80 -3.98 15.05
CA VAL A 117 -5.32 -5.35 14.98
C VAL A 117 -6.16 -5.61 16.23
N LYS A 118 -7.42 -6.00 16.03
CA LYS A 118 -8.35 -6.38 17.11
C LYS A 118 -8.94 -7.75 16.84
N LEU A 119 -9.51 -8.38 17.86
CA LEU A 119 -10.09 -9.72 17.76
C LEU A 119 -11.10 -9.85 16.60
N TYR A 120 -12.03 -8.90 16.48
CA TYR A 120 -13.07 -8.87 15.42
C TYR A 120 -12.75 -7.92 14.27
N SER A 121 -11.52 -7.42 14.20
CA SER A 121 -11.06 -6.51 13.15
C SER A 121 -9.56 -6.67 12.97
N PRO A 122 -9.13 -7.79 12.34
CA PRO A 122 -7.72 -8.08 12.13
C PRO A 122 -7.12 -7.16 11.05
N GLY A 123 -6.66 -6.00 11.49
CA GLY A 123 -6.03 -5.00 10.63
C GLY A 123 -7.03 -4.20 9.79
N VAL A 124 -6.53 -3.66 8.68
CA VAL A 124 -7.22 -2.68 7.81
C VAL A 124 -8.45 -3.22 7.12
N MET A 125 -8.47 -4.52 6.80
CA MET A 125 -9.63 -5.20 6.20
C MET A 125 -10.78 -5.39 7.19
N GLY A 126 -10.55 -5.21 8.50
CA GLY A 126 -11.56 -5.39 9.52
C GLY A 126 -12.31 -6.72 9.39
N PRO A 127 -13.66 -6.74 9.45
CA PRO A 127 -14.42 -7.98 9.30
C PRO A 127 -14.28 -8.63 7.91
N PHE A 128 -13.87 -7.89 6.86
CA PHE A 128 -13.67 -8.48 5.54
C PHE A 128 -12.50 -9.47 5.49
N ALA A 129 -11.55 -9.38 6.41
CA ALA A 129 -10.46 -10.34 6.51
C ALA A 129 -10.93 -11.78 6.78
N PHE A 130 -12.13 -11.95 7.36
CA PHE A 130 -12.70 -13.29 7.62
C PHE A 130 -13.39 -13.90 6.40
N ILE A 131 -13.61 -13.11 5.34
CA ILE A 131 -14.29 -13.60 4.14
C ILE A 131 -13.30 -14.44 3.36
N PRO A 132 -13.59 -15.72 3.07
CA PRO A 132 -12.70 -16.56 2.30
C PRO A 132 -12.76 -16.22 0.80
N PHE A 133 -11.68 -16.54 0.08
CA PHE A 133 -11.62 -16.45 -1.38
C PHE A 133 -11.79 -15.04 -1.97
N MET A 134 -11.43 -13.99 -1.21
CA MET A 134 -11.28 -12.67 -1.80
C MET A 134 -10.11 -12.69 -2.80
N GLU A 135 -10.27 -11.98 -3.91
CA GLU A 135 -9.23 -11.88 -4.94
C GLU A 135 -7.97 -11.23 -4.38
N CYS A 136 -8.14 -10.18 -3.57
CA CYS A 136 -7.06 -9.49 -2.87
C CYS A 136 -7.45 -9.22 -1.42
N TYR A 137 -6.52 -9.51 -0.52
CA TYR A 137 -6.51 -9.06 0.86
C TYR A 137 -5.41 -8.03 1.06
N HIS A 138 -5.67 -7.08 1.94
CA HIS A 138 -4.79 -5.93 2.16
C HIS A 138 -4.36 -5.80 3.62
N GLY A 139 -3.16 -5.28 3.86
CA GLY A 139 -2.60 -5.02 5.18
C GLY A 139 -1.81 -3.72 5.23
N VAL A 140 -2.26 -2.76 6.03
CA VAL A 140 -1.48 -1.55 6.35
C VAL A 140 -0.64 -1.83 7.59
N ILE A 141 0.66 -2.03 7.39
CA ILE A 141 1.61 -2.42 8.43
C ILE A 141 2.17 -1.19 9.14
N SER A 142 2.43 -0.11 8.40
CA SER A 142 2.81 1.17 8.98
C SER A 142 2.37 2.34 8.10
N MET A 143 1.56 3.24 8.67
CA MET A 143 1.18 4.51 8.04
C MET A 143 2.31 5.53 8.04
N ASN A 144 3.18 5.51 9.05
CA ASN A 144 4.29 6.45 9.16
C ASN A 144 5.39 5.87 10.05
N HIS A 145 6.65 5.99 9.61
CA HIS A 145 7.85 5.73 10.41
C HIS A 145 9.03 6.53 9.86
N SER A 146 10.04 6.79 10.69
CA SER A 146 11.30 7.42 10.27
C SER A 146 12.23 6.41 9.61
N LEU A 147 13.07 6.89 8.71
CA LEU A 147 14.12 6.11 8.05
C LEU A 147 15.51 6.55 8.53
N SER A 148 16.44 5.61 8.57
CA SER A 148 17.87 5.87 8.76
C SER A 148 18.71 4.89 7.97
N GLY A 149 19.84 5.35 7.41
CA GLY A 149 20.68 4.54 6.55
C GLY A 149 20.63 4.98 5.10
N TYR A 150 20.88 4.07 4.16
CA TYR A 150 21.12 4.44 2.77
C TYR A 150 20.75 3.33 1.78
N LEU A 151 20.61 3.72 0.52
CA LEU A 151 20.64 2.84 -0.63
C LEU A 151 21.74 3.31 -1.58
N LYS A 152 22.57 2.38 -2.07
CA LYS A 152 23.56 2.62 -3.10
C LYS A 152 23.12 1.89 -4.37
N LYS A 153 22.90 2.62 -5.45
CA LYS A 153 22.58 2.09 -6.78
C LYS A 153 23.66 2.55 -7.75
N ASN A 154 24.37 1.58 -8.35
CA ASN A 154 25.60 1.84 -9.09
C ASN A 154 26.61 2.60 -8.20
N ASP A 155 27.05 3.80 -8.63
CA ASP A 155 27.97 4.67 -7.88
C ASP A 155 27.26 5.77 -7.08
N GLU A 156 25.94 5.88 -7.19
CA GLU A 156 25.16 6.87 -6.44
C GLU A 156 24.75 6.32 -5.08
N LYS A 157 25.01 7.09 -4.02
CA LYS A 157 24.52 6.82 -2.66
C LYS A 157 23.39 7.79 -2.33
N ILE A 158 22.22 7.23 -2.08
CA ILE A 158 21.03 7.93 -1.64
C ILE A 158 20.93 7.81 -0.12
N ASP A 159 20.90 8.95 0.56
CA ASP A 159 20.71 9.03 2.00
C ASP A 159 19.21 9.03 2.35
N PHE A 160 18.82 8.18 3.31
CA PHE A 160 17.46 8.11 3.85
C PHE A 160 17.36 8.57 5.30
N ASN A 161 18.44 9.09 5.89
CA ASN A 161 18.40 9.67 7.24
C ASN A 161 17.33 10.77 7.32
N GLN A 162 16.47 10.67 8.34
CA GLN A 162 15.33 11.57 8.56
C GLN A 162 14.27 11.52 7.45
N GLY A 163 14.37 10.55 6.53
CA GLY A 163 13.33 10.24 5.57
C GLY A 163 12.11 9.63 6.25
N LYS A 164 11.03 9.47 5.48
CA LYS A 164 9.78 8.88 5.95
C LYS A 164 9.43 7.66 5.13
N GLY A 165 8.92 6.65 5.83
CA GLY A 165 8.50 5.39 5.24
C GLY A 165 7.02 5.07 5.47
N TYR A 166 6.48 4.31 4.52
CA TYR A 166 5.16 3.70 4.57
C TYR A 166 5.28 2.23 4.15
N LEU A 167 4.48 1.36 4.78
CA LEU A 167 4.55 -0.07 4.57
C LEU A 167 3.15 -0.70 4.53
N GLU A 168 2.87 -1.39 3.44
CA GLU A 168 1.67 -2.19 3.26
C GLU A 168 1.97 -3.53 2.60
N LYS A 169 0.92 -4.33 2.41
CA LYS A 169 1.03 -5.68 1.88
C LYS A 169 -0.27 -6.11 1.24
N ASP A 170 -0.15 -6.80 0.11
CA ASP A 170 -1.25 -7.43 -0.59
C ASP A 170 -1.00 -8.91 -0.80
N TRP A 171 -2.06 -9.71 -0.75
CA TRP A 171 -1.99 -11.13 -1.05
C TRP A 171 -3.34 -11.68 -1.51
N GLY A 172 -3.32 -12.72 -2.33
CA GLY A 172 -4.53 -13.30 -2.89
C GLY A 172 -4.29 -13.92 -4.25
N SER A 173 -5.29 -13.94 -5.11
CA SER A 173 -5.17 -14.39 -6.49
C SER A 173 -4.94 -13.25 -7.48
N SER A 174 -5.60 -12.10 -7.31
CA SER A 174 -5.54 -10.98 -8.27
C SER A 174 -5.77 -9.65 -7.55
N MET A 175 -5.27 -8.54 -8.11
CA MET A 175 -5.78 -7.22 -7.72
C MET A 175 -7.25 -7.05 -8.14
N PRO A 176 -8.01 -6.15 -7.50
CA PRO A 176 -9.36 -5.78 -7.94
C PRO A 176 -9.42 -5.37 -9.42
N SER A 177 -10.57 -5.54 -10.08
CA SER A 177 -10.75 -5.12 -11.47
C SER A 177 -10.61 -3.60 -11.68
N SER A 178 -11.09 -2.83 -10.71
CA SER A 178 -11.04 -1.38 -10.69
C SER A 178 -10.74 -0.90 -9.26
N TRP A 179 -9.78 0.01 -9.12
CA TRP A 179 -9.45 0.62 -7.82
C TRP A 179 -8.84 2.01 -7.94
N ILE A 180 -8.93 2.71 -6.81
CA ILE A 180 -8.21 3.95 -6.53
C ILE A 180 -7.43 3.68 -5.24
N TRP A 181 -6.12 3.92 -5.27
CA TRP A 181 -5.27 3.88 -4.08
C TRP A 181 -4.59 5.23 -3.92
N MET A 182 -4.47 5.68 -2.67
CA MET A 182 -3.77 6.92 -2.35
C MET A 182 -3.06 6.83 -1.01
N GLN A 183 -1.85 7.36 -0.94
CA GLN A 183 -1.08 7.38 0.29
C GLN A 183 -0.15 8.58 0.35
N THR A 184 -0.11 9.25 1.49
CA THR A 184 0.97 10.19 1.82
C THR A 184 1.19 10.27 3.33
N ASN A 185 2.42 10.54 3.73
CA ASN A 185 2.86 10.85 5.08
C ASN A 185 3.76 12.10 5.13
N HIS A 186 3.77 12.87 4.04
CA HIS A 186 4.55 14.09 3.87
C HIS A 186 3.66 15.32 4.01
N PHE A 187 3.07 15.47 5.19
CA PHE A 187 2.43 16.71 5.62
C PHE A 187 3.42 17.54 6.44
N LYS A 188 3.11 18.83 6.59
CA LYS A 188 3.87 19.77 7.43
C LYS A 188 3.89 19.34 8.90
N GLU A 189 2.76 18.85 9.40
CA GLU A 189 2.62 18.34 10.76
C GLU A 189 3.20 16.93 10.86
N ASP A 190 4.09 16.72 11.84
CA ASP A 190 4.66 15.40 12.11
C ASP A 190 3.58 14.38 12.55
N LYS A 191 3.87 13.09 12.34
CA LYS A 191 2.95 11.97 12.61
C LYS A 191 1.57 12.14 11.97
N THR A 192 1.56 12.72 10.77
CA THR A 192 0.36 12.89 9.95
C THR A 192 0.49 12.06 8.69
N SER A 193 -0.50 11.21 8.42
CA SER A 193 -0.51 10.36 7.24
C SER A 193 -1.93 10.02 6.80
N LEU A 194 -2.12 9.93 5.49
CA LEU A 194 -3.31 9.39 4.86
C LEU A 194 -2.97 8.08 4.17
N PHE A 195 -3.84 7.10 4.36
CA PHE A 195 -4.05 5.97 3.47
C PHE A 195 -5.52 5.98 3.01
N GLY A 196 -5.76 5.70 1.74
CA GLY A 196 -7.10 5.63 1.17
C GLY A 196 -7.19 4.64 0.03
N SER A 197 -8.24 3.84 0.02
CA SER A 197 -8.55 2.90 -1.07
C SER A 197 -10.05 2.87 -1.35
N VAL A 198 -10.40 2.82 -2.63
CA VAL A 198 -11.74 2.53 -3.15
C VAL A 198 -11.59 1.43 -4.18
N ALA A 199 -12.31 0.32 -4.07
CA ALA A 199 -12.13 -0.82 -4.97
C ALA A 199 -13.45 -1.56 -5.23
N ILE A 200 -13.54 -2.20 -6.39
CA ILE A 200 -14.59 -3.19 -6.65
C ILE A 200 -14.21 -4.50 -5.96
N ILE A 201 -15.10 -4.99 -5.11
CA ILE A 201 -14.91 -6.23 -4.36
C ILE A 201 -15.93 -7.25 -4.86
N PRO A 202 -15.48 -8.41 -5.35
CA PRO A 202 -16.38 -9.52 -5.68
C PRO A 202 -17.17 -9.97 -4.46
N TRP A 203 -18.46 -10.21 -4.64
CA TRP A 203 -19.35 -10.74 -3.61
C TRP A 203 -20.26 -11.81 -4.18
N LEU A 204 -19.83 -13.06 -4.03
CA LEU A 204 -20.52 -14.26 -4.54
C LEU A 204 -20.79 -14.15 -6.05
N ARG A 205 -22.01 -13.78 -6.45
CA ARG A 205 -22.44 -13.62 -7.85
C ARG A 205 -22.53 -12.15 -8.31
N ASN A 206 -22.26 -11.22 -7.41
CA ASN A 206 -22.32 -9.78 -7.64
C ASN A 206 -20.98 -9.13 -7.26
N TYR A 207 -20.92 -7.81 -7.29
CA TYR A 207 -19.81 -7.00 -6.80
C TYR A 207 -20.36 -5.83 -5.98
N PHE A 208 -19.52 -5.25 -5.12
CA PHE A 208 -19.81 -3.98 -4.45
C PHE A 208 -18.58 -3.10 -4.42
N THR A 209 -18.79 -1.78 -4.36
CA THR A 209 -17.68 -0.84 -4.20
C THR A 209 -17.36 -0.67 -2.72
N GLY A 210 -16.22 -1.21 -2.30
CA GLY A 210 -15.67 -1.03 -0.97
C GLY A 210 -14.82 0.24 -0.86
N PHE A 211 -14.65 0.75 0.35
CA PHE A 211 -13.70 1.82 0.64
C PHE A 211 -13.10 1.68 2.04
N ILE A 212 -11.83 2.05 2.16
CA ILE A 212 -11.08 2.05 3.41
C ILE A 212 -10.16 3.26 3.42
N PHE A 213 -10.34 4.15 4.40
CA PHE A 213 -9.51 5.33 4.60
C PHE A 213 -9.06 5.38 6.06
N GLY A 214 -7.79 5.68 6.26
CA GLY A 214 -7.21 5.98 7.55
C GLY A 214 -6.49 7.31 7.47
N PHE A 215 -6.83 8.22 8.37
CA PHE A 215 -6.08 9.47 8.54
C PHE A 215 -5.45 9.46 9.93
N LEU A 216 -4.15 9.26 9.99
CA LEU A 216 -3.34 9.40 11.19
C LEU A 216 -3.04 10.88 11.39
N TYR A 217 -3.40 11.44 12.54
CA TYR A 217 -3.11 12.82 12.88
C TYR A 217 -2.82 12.94 14.37
N LYS A 218 -1.65 13.52 14.72
CA LYS A 218 -1.18 13.65 16.11
C LYS A 218 -1.20 12.32 16.90
N GLY A 219 -0.91 11.21 16.21
CA GLY A 219 -0.90 9.87 16.81
C GLY A 219 -2.28 9.22 16.95
N GLU A 220 -3.37 9.90 16.57
CA GLU A 220 -4.70 9.33 16.54
C GLU A 220 -5.11 8.90 15.13
N LEU A 221 -5.64 7.68 14.99
CA LEU A 221 -6.11 7.15 13.71
C LEU A 221 -7.62 7.35 13.53
N TYR A 222 -7.98 8.26 12.63
CA TYR A 222 -9.35 8.50 12.18
C TYR A 222 -9.70 7.55 11.03
N GLN A 223 -10.46 6.50 11.34
CA GLN A 223 -10.83 5.45 10.38
C GLN A 223 -12.17 5.76 9.68
N PHE A 224 -12.19 5.74 8.36
CA PHE A 224 -13.40 5.84 7.56
C PHE A 224 -13.50 4.63 6.63
N THR A 225 -14.34 3.66 6.99
CA THR A 225 -14.35 2.33 6.33
C THR A 225 -15.77 1.88 6.03
N ALA A 226 -15.95 1.07 4.99
CA ALA A 226 -17.27 0.52 4.65
C ALA A 226 -17.93 -0.26 5.80
N TYR A 227 -17.15 -0.76 6.77
CA TYR A 227 -17.63 -1.55 7.90
C TYR A 227 -17.77 -0.78 9.24
N ASN A 228 -17.53 0.53 9.29
CA ASN A 228 -17.64 1.32 10.53
C ASN A 228 -18.67 2.46 10.47
N ARG A 229 -19.73 2.27 9.66
CA ARG A 229 -20.82 3.22 9.43
C ARG A 229 -20.40 4.51 8.72
N SER A 230 -19.20 4.54 8.15
CA SER A 230 -18.82 5.62 7.23
C SER A 230 -19.65 5.58 5.96
N LYS A 231 -19.81 6.74 5.32
CA LYS A 231 -20.50 6.88 4.04
C LYS A 231 -19.73 7.82 3.14
N VAL A 232 -19.48 7.41 1.90
CA VAL A 232 -19.05 8.32 0.84
C VAL A 232 -20.24 9.19 0.46
N GLN A 233 -20.14 10.51 0.69
CA GLN A 233 -21.16 11.50 0.34
C GLN A 233 -20.96 12.03 -1.08
N HIS A 234 -19.70 12.13 -1.49
CA HIS A 234 -19.32 12.62 -2.80
C HIS A 234 -18.06 11.90 -3.24
N LEU A 235 -18.04 11.49 -4.50
CA LEU A 235 -16.87 10.99 -5.20
C LEU A 235 -16.96 11.51 -6.64
N ASP A 236 -15.96 12.28 -7.04
CA ASP A 236 -15.75 12.70 -8.42
C ASP A 236 -14.31 12.37 -8.79
N VAL A 237 -14.12 11.74 -9.95
CA VAL A 237 -12.81 11.29 -10.40
C VAL A 237 -12.72 11.40 -11.91
N ASN A 238 -11.58 11.89 -12.36
CA ASN A 238 -11.14 11.82 -13.74
C ASN A 238 -9.70 11.29 -13.79
N GLU A 239 -9.10 11.25 -14.98
CA GLU A 239 -7.75 10.70 -15.17
C GLU A 239 -6.64 11.38 -14.34
N LYS A 240 -6.85 12.63 -13.92
CA LYS A 240 -5.83 13.46 -13.24
C LYS A 240 -6.20 13.87 -11.83
N GLN A 241 -7.48 13.82 -11.45
CA GLN A 241 -7.94 14.35 -10.18
C GLN A 241 -9.03 13.47 -9.57
N ILE A 242 -8.99 13.35 -8.25
CA ILE A 242 -10.09 12.81 -7.45
C ILE A 242 -10.48 13.83 -6.39
N THR A 243 -11.79 13.96 -6.16
CA THR A 243 -12.34 14.55 -4.96
C THR A 243 -13.24 13.54 -4.27
N ILE A 244 -13.08 13.37 -2.97
CA ILE A 244 -13.92 12.47 -2.18
C ILE A 244 -14.26 13.10 -0.84
N THR A 245 -15.53 12.97 -0.44
CA THR A 245 -16.01 13.36 0.89
C THR A 245 -16.61 12.15 1.58
N ILE A 246 -16.11 11.83 2.76
CA ILE A 246 -16.55 10.70 3.57
C ILE A 246 -17.00 11.18 4.94
N THR A 247 -18.17 10.75 5.40
CA THR A 247 -18.70 11.12 6.72
C THR A 247 -18.76 9.92 7.65
N ARG A 248 -18.58 10.16 8.96
CA ARG A 248 -18.75 9.17 10.02
C ARG A 248 -19.12 9.87 11.33
N LYS A 249 -20.38 9.72 11.77
CA LYS A 249 -20.93 10.46 12.92
C LYS A 249 -20.76 11.99 12.71
N ASP A 250 -20.10 12.66 13.65
CA ASP A 250 -19.70 14.06 13.67
C ASP A 250 -18.50 14.39 12.78
N LEU A 251 -17.79 13.37 12.29
CA LEU A 251 -16.58 13.55 11.48
C LEU A 251 -16.87 13.63 9.99
N THR A 252 -16.16 14.52 9.29
CA THR A 252 -16.13 14.61 7.82
C THR A 252 -14.69 14.67 7.34
N LEU A 253 -14.32 13.76 6.44
CA LEU A 253 -13.04 13.76 5.73
C LEU A 253 -13.27 14.21 4.29
N LYS A 254 -12.61 15.29 3.87
CA LYS A 254 -12.60 15.76 2.49
C LYS A 254 -11.19 15.63 1.94
N ILE A 255 -11.08 15.10 0.73
CA ILE A 255 -9.81 14.91 0.06
C ILE A 255 -9.95 15.43 -1.37
N SER A 256 -8.94 16.18 -1.83
CA SER A 256 -8.71 16.45 -3.24
C SER A 256 -7.28 16.07 -3.59
N ALA A 257 -7.11 15.11 -4.50
CA ALA A 257 -5.79 14.66 -4.92
C ALA A 257 -5.58 14.89 -6.41
N ARG A 258 -4.36 15.27 -6.78
CA ARG A 258 -3.92 15.50 -8.16
C ARG A 258 -2.83 14.49 -8.52
N ARG A 259 -3.09 13.67 -9.53
CA ARG A 259 -2.18 12.64 -10.01
C ARG A 259 -1.06 13.27 -10.82
N SER A 260 0.17 12.94 -10.45
CA SER A 260 1.34 13.27 -11.26
C SER A 260 1.65 12.13 -12.25
N LYS A 261 2.74 12.26 -13.00
CA LYS A 261 3.20 11.18 -13.89
C LYS A 261 3.74 10.03 -13.04
N GLY A 262 3.21 8.82 -13.24
CA GLY A 262 3.69 7.60 -12.59
C GLY A 262 4.66 6.79 -13.43
N VAL A 263 5.04 5.64 -12.88
CA VAL A 263 5.84 4.58 -13.50
C VAL A 263 5.00 3.32 -13.56
N ASP A 264 5.06 2.59 -14.68
CA ASP A 264 4.31 1.35 -14.82
C ASP A 264 4.99 0.19 -14.07
N LEU A 265 4.25 -0.44 -13.17
CA LEU A 265 4.66 -1.61 -12.41
C LEU A 265 3.91 -2.86 -12.88
N PRO A 266 4.54 -4.03 -12.94
CA PRO A 266 3.84 -5.30 -13.05
C PRO A 266 2.89 -5.49 -11.85
N ALA A 267 1.67 -5.92 -12.10
CA ALA A 267 0.66 -6.18 -11.08
C ALA A 267 0.06 -7.59 -11.24
N PRO A 268 -0.38 -8.23 -10.13
CA PRO A 268 -0.85 -9.60 -10.16
C PRO A 268 -2.24 -9.75 -10.79
N SER A 269 -2.37 -10.75 -11.65
CA SER A 269 -3.58 -11.26 -12.27
C SER A 269 -3.52 -12.79 -12.25
N VAL A 270 -4.38 -13.41 -11.45
CA VAL A 270 -4.42 -14.88 -11.26
C VAL A 270 -3.05 -15.45 -10.84
N GLY A 271 -2.35 -14.74 -9.96
CA GLY A 271 -1.03 -15.07 -9.44
C GLY A 271 0.14 -14.67 -10.35
N GLU A 272 -0.12 -14.31 -11.61
CA GLU A 272 0.89 -13.88 -12.58
C GLU A 272 1.07 -12.37 -12.58
N MET A 273 2.30 -11.86 -12.75
CA MET A 273 2.57 -10.42 -12.83
C MET A 273 2.33 -9.85 -14.25
N SER A 274 1.17 -10.17 -14.84
CA SER A 274 0.82 -9.87 -16.23
C SER A 274 0.05 -8.56 -16.42
N SER A 275 -0.56 -8.02 -15.37
CA SER A 275 -1.23 -6.71 -15.40
C SER A 275 -0.23 -5.57 -15.19
N ARG A 276 -0.69 -4.32 -15.36
CA ARG A 276 0.09 -3.10 -15.12
C ARG A 276 -0.67 -2.12 -14.26
N VAL A 277 0.05 -1.46 -13.34
CA VAL A 277 -0.43 -0.31 -12.57
C VAL A 277 0.50 0.87 -12.76
N ASN A 278 -0.06 2.07 -12.95
CA ASN A 278 0.72 3.30 -13.03
C ASN A 278 0.83 3.91 -11.62
N GLU A 279 1.98 3.73 -10.99
CA GLU A 279 2.26 4.19 -9.63
C GLU A 279 2.90 5.58 -9.69
N SER A 280 2.27 6.56 -9.07
CA SER A 280 2.78 7.93 -8.98
C SER A 280 3.12 8.27 -7.54
N LEU A 281 4.41 8.38 -7.21
CA LEU A 281 4.91 8.83 -5.90
C LEU A 281 5.29 10.32 -5.85
N ASN A 282 4.78 11.11 -6.79
CA ASN A 282 5.01 12.56 -6.87
C ASN A 282 3.70 13.36 -6.98
N SER A 283 2.57 12.72 -6.61
CA SER A 283 1.26 13.36 -6.57
C SER A 283 1.14 14.27 -5.35
N THR A 284 0.10 15.11 -5.32
CA THR A 284 -0.27 15.91 -4.15
C THR A 284 -1.68 15.60 -3.68
N ILE A 285 -1.89 15.68 -2.36
CA ILE A 285 -3.20 15.42 -1.73
C ILE A 285 -3.50 16.55 -0.75
N HIS A 286 -4.51 17.36 -1.05
CA HIS A 286 -5.12 18.26 -0.08
C HIS A 286 -6.17 17.51 0.75
N LEU A 287 -6.15 17.70 2.06
CA LEU A 287 -7.01 17.01 3.00
C LEU A 287 -7.58 17.99 4.04
N GLN A 288 -8.87 17.86 4.32
CA GLN A 288 -9.53 18.49 5.47
C GLN A 288 -10.22 17.41 6.33
N LEU A 289 -9.96 17.44 7.63
CA LEU A 289 -10.73 16.70 8.63
C LEU A 289 -11.56 17.69 9.44
N LEU A 290 -12.87 17.47 9.49
CA LEU A 290 -13.80 18.27 10.28
C LEU A 290 -14.46 17.43 11.36
N LYS A 291 -14.77 18.05 12.50
CA LYS A 291 -15.61 17.51 13.57
C LYS A 291 -16.66 18.55 13.93
N ASP A 292 -17.94 18.18 13.90
CA ASP A 292 -19.05 19.11 14.15
C ASP A 292 -18.99 20.39 13.28
N LYS A 293 -18.49 20.24 12.04
CA LYS A 293 -18.21 21.32 11.05
C LYS A 293 -17.03 22.23 11.37
N GLU A 294 -16.35 22.06 12.50
CA GLU A 294 -15.10 22.73 12.80
C GLU A 294 -13.92 21.98 12.16
N ILE A 295 -12.96 22.72 11.62
CA ILE A 295 -11.76 22.13 10.99
C ILE A 295 -10.81 21.66 12.11
N LEU A 296 -10.62 20.36 12.23
CA LEU A 296 -9.61 19.77 13.11
C LEU A 296 -8.23 19.75 12.46
N PHE A 297 -8.20 19.60 11.13
CA PHE A 297 -6.98 19.60 10.33
C PHE A 297 -7.28 20.05 8.91
N GLU A 298 -6.36 20.83 8.34
CA GLU A 298 -6.30 21.14 6.92
C GLU A 298 -4.82 21.19 6.50
N GLY A 299 -4.47 20.49 5.42
CA GLY A 299 -3.10 20.48 4.94
C GLY A 299 -2.96 19.82 3.57
N GLU A 300 -1.79 20.02 2.98
CA GLU A 300 -1.37 19.36 1.74
C GLU A 300 -0.27 18.36 2.05
N GLY A 301 -0.45 17.14 1.53
CA GLY A 301 0.55 16.08 1.56
C GLY A 301 1.25 15.98 0.20
N SER A 302 2.58 16.11 0.22
CA SER A 302 3.45 15.92 -0.95
C SER A 302 3.86 14.45 -1.11
N SER A 303 4.69 14.16 -2.12
CA SER A 303 5.23 12.83 -2.43
C SER A 303 4.18 11.72 -2.36
N ALA A 304 2.96 12.03 -2.76
CA ALA A 304 1.83 11.13 -2.57
C ALA A 304 1.87 10.03 -3.63
N GLY A 305 1.57 8.81 -3.17
CA GLY A 305 1.16 7.67 -3.98
C GLY A 305 -0.26 7.90 -4.47
N LEU A 306 -0.52 7.73 -5.77
CA LEU A 306 -1.87 7.84 -6.32
C LEU A 306 -2.02 6.99 -7.58
N GLU A 307 -2.93 6.02 -7.51
CA GLU A 307 -3.23 5.07 -8.58
C GLU A 307 -4.70 5.15 -8.96
N PHE A 308 -4.99 5.15 -10.26
CA PHE A 308 -6.34 4.98 -10.81
C PHE A 308 -6.29 3.84 -11.83
N VAL A 309 -6.99 2.74 -11.56
CA VAL A 309 -6.95 1.54 -12.41
C VAL A 309 -8.36 1.02 -12.68
N GLY A 310 -8.57 0.48 -13.89
CA GLY A 310 -9.83 -0.11 -14.34
C GLY A 310 -10.87 0.91 -14.80
N ASP A 311 -12.14 0.55 -14.68
CA ASP A 311 -13.28 1.40 -15.03
C ASP A 311 -13.69 2.27 -13.84
N LEU A 312 -13.25 3.53 -13.84
CA LEU A 312 -13.61 4.51 -12.82
C LEU A 312 -15.11 4.79 -12.77
N GLY A 313 -15.83 4.63 -13.88
CA GLY A 313 -17.28 4.75 -13.94
C GLY A 313 -17.98 3.67 -13.12
N GLU A 314 -17.42 2.47 -13.04
CA GLU A 314 -17.92 1.38 -12.20
C GLU A 314 -17.81 1.72 -10.71
N LEU A 315 -16.66 2.26 -10.27
CA LEU A 315 -16.46 2.72 -8.89
C LEU A 315 -17.46 3.81 -8.50
N LEU A 316 -17.72 4.75 -9.41
CA LEU A 316 -18.68 5.84 -9.18
C LEU A 316 -20.12 5.34 -9.01
N LYS A 317 -20.54 4.31 -9.78
CA LYS A 317 -21.89 3.74 -9.68
C LYS A 317 -22.19 3.18 -8.29
N GLY A 318 -21.19 2.65 -7.58
CA GLY A 318 -21.36 2.11 -6.24
C GLY A 318 -21.75 3.14 -5.17
N PHE A 319 -21.52 4.43 -5.43
CA PHE A 319 -21.84 5.52 -4.49
C PHE A 319 -22.92 6.48 -4.98
N LYS A 320 -23.37 6.35 -6.24
CA LYS A 320 -24.53 7.07 -6.75
C LYS A 320 -25.80 6.42 -6.18
N LYS A 321 -26.49 7.13 -5.30
CA LYS A 321 -27.86 6.82 -4.86
C LYS A 321 -28.85 7.79 -5.46
#